data_AF-A0A849TUA4-F1
#
_entry.id   AF-A0A849TUA4-F1
#
_cell.length_a   1.000
_cell.length_b   1.000
_cell.length_c   1.000
_cell.angle_alpha   90.00
_cell.angle_beta   90.00
_cell.angle_gamma   90.00
#
_symmetry.space_group_name_H-M   'P 1'
#
loop_
_entity.id
_entity.type
_entity.pdbx_description
1 polymer ?
#
loop_
_entity_poly.entity_id
_entity_poly.type
_entity_poly.pdbx_seq_one_letter_code
_entity_poly.pdbx_strand_id
1 'polypeptide(L)' 'MRHRKKGRQLGRQTKHRWALFRNLVTSLLDQERIETTGAKAK' A
#
# COMPACT_ATOMS: atom_id res chain seq x y z
N MET A 1 -3.34 -20.43 9.10
CA MET A 1 -3.82 -20.72 7.73
C MET A 1 -4.64 -19.55 7.18
N ARG A 2 -4.31 -19.02 6.00
CA ARG A 2 -5.01 -17.89 5.35
C ARG A 2 -5.54 -18.32 3.97
N HIS A 3 -6.63 -19.08 3.93
CA HIS A 3 -7.21 -19.55 2.66
C HIS A 3 -8.10 -18.49 2.01
N ARG A 4 -7.92 -18.28 0.70
CA ARG A 4 -8.76 -17.44 -0.16
C ARG A 4 -8.95 -15.98 0.28
N LYS A 5 -8.15 -15.46 1.21
CA LYS A 5 -8.20 -14.05 1.63
C LYS A 5 -7.32 -13.18 0.74
N LYS A 6 -7.92 -12.19 0.06
CA LYS A 6 -7.20 -11.20 -0.76
C LYS A 6 -6.62 -10.07 0.10
N GLY A 7 -5.67 -9.31 -0.47
CA GLY A 7 -5.04 -8.14 0.16
C GLY A 7 -3.83 -8.45 1.06
N ARG A 8 -3.11 -7.40 1.48
CA ARG A 8 -1.94 -7.48 2.37
C ARG A 8 -2.12 -6.56 3.58
N GLN A 9 -1.75 -7.03 4.76
CA GLN A 9 -1.88 -6.25 6.00
C GLN A 9 -0.80 -5.17 6.11
N LEU A 10 0.37 -5.36 5.48
CA LEU A 10 1.52 -4.45 5.51
C LEU A 10 1.98 -4.06 6.93
N GLY A 11 1.74 -4.95 7.90
CA GLY A 11 2.03 -4.71 9.33
C GLY A 11 1.28 -3.51 9.92
N ARG A 12 0.16 -3.07 9.32
CA ARG A 12 -0.57 -1.85 9.72
C ARG A 12 -2.03 -2.14 10.03
N GLN A 13 -2.58 -1.39 11.00
CA GLN A 13 -4.02 -1.32 11.23
C GLN A 13 -4.73 -0.74 10.00
N THR A 14 -6.03 -1.00 9.88
CA THR A 14 -6.83 -0.59 8.71
C THR A 14 -6.77 0.92 8.45
N LYS A 15 -6.90 1.77 9.47
CA LYS A 15 -6.80 3.24 9.31
C LYS A 15 -5.47 3.68 8.72
N HIS A 16 -4.34 3.19 9.27
CA HIS A 16 -3.00 3.52 8.77
C HIS A 16 -2.75 2.97 7.36
N ARG A 17 -3.31 1.81 7.03
CA ARG A 17 -3.18 1.24 5.68
C ARG A 17 -3.94 2.05 4.63
N TRP A 18 -5.11 2.58 4.97
CA TRP A 18 -5.84 3.51 4.10
C TRP A 18 -5.06 4.81 3.86
N ALA A 19 -4.50 5.40 4.91
CA ALA A 19 -3.65 6.59 4.78
C ALA A 19 -2.40 6.31 3.92
N LEU A 20 -1.74 5.17 4.13
CA LEU A 20 -0.59 4.76 3.32
C LEU A 20 -0.92 4.69 1.83
N PHE A 21 -2.03 4.05 1.45
CA PHE A 21 -2.40 3.93 0.03
C PHE A 21 -2.75 5.28 -0.60
N ARG A 22 -3.44 6.15 0.12
CA ARG A 22 -3.74 7.52 -0.36
C ARG A 22 -2.45 8.29 -0.64
N ASN A 23 -1.51 8.27 0.31
CA ASN A 23 -0.25 8.99 0.15
C ASN A 23 0.60 8.41 -0.98
N LEU A 24 0.65 7.08 -1.14
CA LEU A 24 1.40 6.46 -2.24
C LEU A 24 0.82 6.85 -3.61
N VAL A 25 -0.51 6.89 -3.76
CA VAL A 25 -1.15 7.32 -5.00
C VAL A 25 -0.87 8.80 -5.26
N THR A 26 -1.01 9.67 -4.25
CA THR A 26 -0.72 11.10 -4.39
C THR A 26 0.73 11.34 -4.83
N SER A 27 1.70 10.72 -4.16
CA SER A 27 3.12 10.86 -4.52
C SER A 27 3.43 10.29 -5.91
N LEU A 28 2.76 9.20 -6.32
CA LEU A 28 2.94 8.64 -7.67
C LEU A 28 2.41 9.58 -8.75
N LEU A 29 1.27 10.22 -8.53
CA LEU A 29 0.69 11.18 -9.49
C LEU A 29 1.51 12.47 -9.58
N ASP A 30 2.13 12.90 -8.48
CA ASP A 30 2.92 14.13 -8.41
C ASP A 30 4.33 13.98 -8.99
N GLN A 31 4.97 12.83 -8.76
CA GLN A 31 6.38 12.59 -9.14
C GLN A 31 6.53 11.66 -10.35
N GLU A 32 5.43 11.12 -10.88
CA GLU A 32 5.33 10.13 -11.98
C GLU A 32 6.03 8.78 -11.73
N ARG A 33 6.98 8.73 -10.78
CA ARG A 33 7.72 7.56 -10.35
C ARG A 33 8.10 7.70 -8.89
N ILE A 34 7.89 6.64 -8.11
CA ILE A 34 8.28 6.59 -6.70
C ILE A 34 9.02 5.29 -6.38
N GLU A 35 9.92 5.35 -5.40
CA GLU A 35 10.59 4.17 -4.86
C GLU A 35 9.85 3.67 -3.61
N THR A 36 9.50 2.38 -3.60
CA THR A 36 8.78 1.76 -2.48
C THR A 36 9.08 0.26 -2.43
N THR A 37 8.59 -0.43 -1.41
CA THR A 37 8.80 -1.88 -1.30
C THR A 37 7.87 -2.64 -2.25
N GLY A 38 8.33 -3.76 -2.81
CA GLY A 38 7.50 -4.60 -3.68
C GLY A 38 6.20 -5.09 -3.04
N ALA A 39 6.15 -5.14 -1.69
CA ALA A 39 4.93 -5.45 -0.95
C ALA A 39 3.87 -4.32 -1.03
N LYS A 40 4.30 -3.06 -1.10
CA LYS A 40 3.45 -1.87 -1.20
C LYS A 40 3.09 -1.51 -2.65
N ALA A 41 3.95 -1.88 -3.61
CA ALA A 41 3.75 -1.59 -5.03
C ALA A 41 2.75 -2.53 -5.74
N LYS A 42 2.66 -3.81 -5.32
CA LYS A 42 1.69 -4.78 -5.87
C LYS A 42 0.42 -4.82 -5.03
#